data_AF-A0A3D6DL06-F1
#
_entry.id   AF-A0A3D6DL06-F1
#
_cell.length_a   1.000
_cell.length_b   1.000
_cell.length_c   1.000
_cell.angle_alpha   90.00
_cell.angle_beta   90.00
_cell.angle_gamma   90.00
#
_symmetry.space_group_name_H-M   'P 1'
#
loop_
_entity.id
_entity.type
_entity.pdbx_description
1 polymer ?
#
loop_
_entity_poly.entity_id
_entity_poly.type
_entity_poly.pdbx_seq_one_letter_code
_entity_poly.pdbx_strand_id
1 'polypeptide(L)'
;MNTPLAERMRPKSLEDYVGQEHLVGEKGSLTPILKSGHLPSMILWGPPGTGKTTLARLLASQKERSFYQLSAINAGVKEIREILQKAEQSGGLFTNKSPILFIDEIHRFSKSQQDSLLGAVEKGSITLIGATTENPSFEVINALLSRCQVYILNPLDQNHLKNLLSKALVQDDQLKNKKIE
;
A
#
# COMPACT_ATOMS: atom_id res chain seq x y z
N MET A 1 25.44 5.66 -0.48
CA MET A 1 24.58 5.65 0.72
C MET A 1 24.24 4.22 1.05
N ASN A 2 24.40 3.77 2.30
CA ASN A 2 24.02 2.42 2.71
C ASN A 2 22.49 2.33 2.80
N THR A 3 21.85 1.66 1.84
CA THR A 3 20.41 1.36 1.88
C THR A 3 20.09 0.54 3.13
N PRO A 4 19.11 0.92 3.98
CA PRO A 4 18.77 0.17 5.19
C PRO A 4 18.32 -1.27 4.90
N LEU A 5 18.55 -2.19 5.85
CA LEU A 5 18.17 -3.61 5.71
C LEU A 5 16.68 -3.78 5.35
N ALA A 6 15.80 -3.01 5.99
CA ALA A 6 14.36 -3.06 5.74
C ALA A 6 13.98 -2.76 4.28
N GLU A 7 14.71 -1.85 3.63
CA GLU A 7 14.51 -1.53 2.21
C GLU A 7 15.09 -2.62 1.30
N ARG A 8 16.26 -3.17 1.65
CA ARG A 8 16.90 -4.25 0.87
C ARG A 8 16.11 -5.56 0.91
N MET A 9 15.53 -5.87 2.07
CA MET A 9 14.73 -7.06 2.31
C MET A 9 13.25 -6.87 1.99
N ARG A 10 12.83 -5.73 1.43
CA ARG A 10 11.43 -5.51 1.08
C ARG A 10 10.99 -6.60 0.08
N PRO A 11 9.89 -7.32 0.36
CA PRO A 11 9.31 -8.30 -0.56
C PRO A 11 9.07 -7.73 -1.96
N LYS A 12 9.35 -8.55 -2.99
CA LYS A 12 9.13 -8.21 -4.40
C LYS A 12 7.90 -8.89 -5.00
N SER A 13 7.36 -9.87 -4.28
CA SER A 13 6.23 -10.71 -4.67
C SER A 13 5.27 -10.87 -3.48
N LEU A 14 4.01 -11.25 -3.73
CA LEU A 14 3.06 -11.52 -2.63
C LEU A 14 3.41 -12.82 -1.91
N GLU A 15 4.07 -13.74 -2.60
CA GLU A 15 4.56 -15.01 -2.08
C GLU A 15 5.65 -14.79 -1.01
N ASP A 16 6.41 -13.70 -1.13
CA ASP A 16 7.42 -13.30 -0.15
C ASP A 16 6.86 -12.46 1.01
N TYR A 17 5.58 -12.07 0.94
CA TYR A 17 4.95 -11.22 1.94
C TYR A 17 4.51 -12.03 3.17
N VAL A 18 5.04 -11.67 4.34
CA VAL A 18 4.90 -12.47 5.56
C VAL A 18 3.87 -11.88 6.51
N GLY A 19 3.04 -12.74 7.13
CA GLY A 19 2.23 -12.43 8.29
C GLY A 19 0.88 -11.78 8.01
N GLN A 20 0.46 -11.76 6.75
CA GLN A 20 -0.86 -11.29 6.33
C GLN A 20 -1.59 -12.36 5.51
N GLU A 21 -1.47 -13.63 5.91
CA GLU A 21 -2.06 -14.79 5.25
C GLU A 21 -3.59 -14.69 5.17
N HIS A 22 -4.23 -14.03 6.15
CA HIS A 22 -5.67 -13.75 6.13
C HIS A 22 -6.08 -12.72 5.05
N LEU A 23 -5.14 -11.92 4.55
CA LEU A 23 -5.38 -11.00 3.44
C LEU A 23 -4.98 -11.62 2.11
N VAL A 24 -3.75 -12.14 1.99
CA VAL A 24 -3.15 -12.51 0.70
C VAL A 24 -2.89 -14.00 0.52
N GLY A 25 -3.12 -14.83 1.55
CA GLY A 25 -2.96 -16.28 1.46
C GLY A 25 -4.01 -16.92 0.54
N GLU A 26 -3.96 -18.24 0.36
CA GLU A 26 -4.84 -18.93 -0.61
C GLU A 26 -6.35 -18.66 -0.40
N LYS A 27 -6.76 -18.47 0.86
CA LYS A 27 -8.14 -18.13 1.27
C LYS A 27 -8.27 -16.69 1.79
N GLY A 28 -7.26 -15.86 1.54
CA GLY A 28 -7.20 -14.49 2.01
C GLY A 28 -8.27 -13.61 1.37
N SER A 29 -8.68 -12.56 2.07
CA SER A 29 -9.76 -11.66 1.63
C SER A 29 -9.44 -10.88 0.34
N LEU A 30 -8.16 -10.61 0.07
CA LEU A 30 -7.70 -9.98 -1.18
C LEU A 30 -7.52 -10.99 -2.31
N THR A 31 -7.43 -12.28 -2.03
CA THR A 31 -7.10 -13.30 -3.04
C THR A 31 -8.10 -13.38 -4.19
N PRO A 32 -9.43 -13.31 -3.98
CA PRO A 32 -10.39 -13.23 -5.08
C PRO A 32 -10.23 -11.97 -5.94
N ILE A 33 -9.94 -10.83 -5.31
CA ILE A 33 -9.73 -9.52 -5.97
C ILE A 33 -8.46 -9.55 -6.81
N LEU A 34 -7.40 -10.17 -6.28
CA LEU A 34 -6.16 -10.42 -6.98
C LEU A 34 -6.35 -11.32 -8.20
N LYS A 35 -7.31 -12.26 -8.17
CA LYS A 35 -7.64 -13.11 -9.32
C LYS A 35 -8.55 -12.42 -10.35
N SER A 36 -9.53 -11.64 -9.93
CA SER A 36 -10.53 -11.02 -10.81
C SER A 36 -9.99 -9.86 -11.65
N GLY A 37 -8.87 -9.26 -11.26
CA GLY A 37 -8.22 -8.17 -12.00
C GLY A 37 -8.71 -6.77 -11.66
N HIS A 38 -9.83 -6.65 -10.95
CA HIS A 38 -10.37 -5.38 -10.48
C HIS A 38 -9.93 -5.12 -9.03
N LEU A 39 -9.11 -4.10 -8.81
CA LEU A 39 -8.64 -3.70 -7.47
C LEU A 39 -9.42 -2.46 -7.02
N PRO A 40 -10.28 -2.56 -5.99
CA PRO A 40 -11.03 -1.44 -5.46
C PRO A 40 -10.12 -0.47 -4.69
N SER A 41 -10.59 0.75 -4.50
CA SER A 41 -9.97 1.66 -3.53
C SER A 41 -10.08 1.08 -2.13
N MET A 42 -9.06 1.28 -1.30
CA MET A 42 -8.96 0.66 0.01
C MET A 42 -8.19 1.48 1.04
N ILE A 43 -8.47 1.20 2.30
CA ILE A 43 -7.72 1.69 3.46
C ILE A 43 -7.06 0.49 4.15
N LEU A 44 -5.74 0.53 4.23
CA LEU A 44 -4.91 -0.41 4.96
C LEU A 44 -4.72 0.11 6.38
N TRP A 45 -5.32 -0.57 7.35
CA TRP A 45 -5.27 -0.20 8.75
C TRP A 45 -4.46 -1.20 9.55
N GLY A 46 -3.43 -0.73 10.26
CA GLY A 46 -2.75 -1.57 11.23
C GLY A 46 -1.52 -0.89 11.82
N PRO A 47 -0.89 -1.51 12.83
CA PRO A 47 0.29 -0.98 13.51
C PRO A 47 1.46 -0.63 12.56
N PRO A 48 2.44 0.18 12.99
CA PRO A 48 3.67 0.37 12.23
C PRO A 48 4.39 -0.97 12.02
N GLY A 49 5.06 -1.12 10.88
CA GLY A 49 5.85 -2.33 10.58
C GLY A 49 5.05 -3.55 10.08
N THR A 50 3.73 -3.47 9.94
CA THR A 50 2.92 -4.58 9.38
C THR A 50 2.96 -4.70 7.86
N GLY A 51 3.64 -3.78 7.17
CA GLY A 51 3.88 -3.85 5.73
C GLY A 51 2.84 -3.19 4.83
N LYS A 52 2.04 -2.24 5.34
CA LYS A 52 1.04 -1.47 4.56
C LYS A 52 1.59 -0.93 3.23
N THR A 53 2.71 -0.19 3.29
CA THR A 53 3.38 0.38 2.12
C THR A 53 3.89 -0.70 1.16
N THR A 54 4.42 -1.80 1.70
CA THR A 54 4.90 -2.95 0.91
C THR A 54 3.73 -3.59 0.17
N LEU A 55 2.62 -3.87 0.85
CA LEU A 55 1.43 -4.46 0.24
C LEU A 55 0.91 -3.60 -0.92
N ALA A 56 0.77 -2.29 -0.72
CA ALA A 56 0.33 -1.37 -1.77
C ALA A 56 1.22 -1.43 -3.03
N ARG A 57 2.55 -1.50 -2.85
CA ARG A 57 3.51 -1.63 -3.95
C ARG A 57 3.42 -2.97 -4.66
N LEU A 58 3.24 -4.06 -3.90
CA LEU A 58 3.07 -5.40 -4.47
C LEU A 58 1.79 -5.50 -5.31
N LEU A 59 0.68 -4.95 -4.80
CA LEU A 59 -0.59 -4.89 -5.54
C LEU A 59 -0.45 -4.13 -6.86
N ALA A 60 0.29 -3.01 -6.86
CA ALA A 60 0.57 -2.24 -8.07
C ALA A 60 1.42 -3.01 -9.07
N SER A 61 2.51 -3.62 -8.59
CA SER A 61 3.45 -4.41 -9.40
C SER A 61 2.76 -5.60 -10.05
N GLN A 62 2.02 -6.39 -9.27
CA GLN A 62 1.32 -7.58 -9.77
C GLN A 62 0.25 -7.26 -10.81
N LYS A 63 -0.31 -6.04 -10.78
CA LYS A 63 -1.30 -5.57 -11.77
C LYS A 63 -0.70 -4.70 -12.87
N GLU A 64 0.61 -4.47 -12.85
CA GLU A 64 1.32 -3.59 -13.80
C GLU A 64 0.65 -2.20 -13.89
N ARG A 65 0.32 -1.64 -12.72
CA ARG A 65 -0.32 -0.33 -12.61
C ARG A 65 0.71 0.71 -12.20
N SER A 66 0.65 1.89 -12.82
CA SER A 66 1.43 3.04 -12.38
C SER A 66 1.16 3.31 -10.91
N PHE A 67 2.23 3.54 -10.14
CA PHE A 67 2.17 3.73 -8.69
C PHE A 67 2.68 5.12 -8.31
N TYR A 68 1.78 5.95 -7.81
CA TYR A 68 2.12 7.26 -7.25
C TYR A 68 2.07 7.16 -5.73
N GLN A 69 3.11 7.64 -5.05
CA GLN A 69 3.16 7.67 -3.60
C GLN A 69 3.18 9.10 -3.10
N LEU A 70 2.31 9.37 -2.12
CA LEU A 70 2.28 10.60 -1.33
C LEU A 70 2.44 10.26 0.15
N SER A 71 3.13 11.13 0.88
CA SER A 71 3.13 11.14 2.34
C SER A 71 2.21 12.24 2.82
N ALA A 72 1.23 11.90 3.65
CA ALA A 72 0.26 12.87 4.14
C ALA A 72 0.88 13.97 5.02
N ILE A 73 2.05 13.70 5.58
CA ILE A 73 2.80 14.63 6.44
C ILE A 73 3.33 15.81 5.64
N ASN A 74 3.69 15.59 4.37
CA ASN A 74 4.38 16.59 3.56
C ASN A 74 3.51 17.16 2.43
N ALA A 75 2.42 16.49 2.05
CA ALA A 75 1.67 16.81 0.86
C ALA A 75 0.58 17.86 1.09
N GLY A 76 0.63 18.98 0.35
CA GLY A 76 -0.43 19.99 0.31
C GLY A 76 -1.52 19.70 -0.74
N VAL A 77 -2.64 20.45 -0.69
CA VAL A 77 -3.76 20.28 -1.66
C VAL A 77 -3.32 20.47 -3.12
N LYS A 78 -2.37 21.38 -3.38
CA LYS A 78 -1.84 21.62 -4.72
C LYS A 78 -1.12 20.38 -5.28
N GLU A 79 -0.25 19.79 -4.49
CA GLU A 79 0.51 18.59 -4.88
C GLU A 79 -0.41 17.38 -5.13
N ILE A 80 -1.43 17.21 -4.30
CA ILE A 80 -2.47 16.20 -4.52
C ILE A 80 -3.11 16.40 -5.90
N ARG A 81 -3.58 17.61 -6.22
CA ARG A 81 -4.22 17.91 -7.51
C ARG A 81 -3.29 17.68 -8.71
N GLU A 82 -2.02 18.04 -8.59
CA GLU A 82 -1.04 17.81 -9.65
C GLU A 82 -0.82 16.32 -9.91
N ILE A 83 -0.78 15.49 -8.87
CA ILE A 83 -0.66 14.04 -9.01
C ILE A 83 -1.94 13.44 -9.59
N LEU A 84 -3.11 13.90 -9.15
CA LEU A 84 -4.39 13.47 -9.74
C LEU A 84 -4.47 13.79 -11.23
N GLN A 85 -4.02 14.97 -11.64
CA GLN A 85 -3.99 15.34 -13.06
C GLN A 85 -3.01 14.46 -13.86
N LYS A 86 -1.82 14.17 -13.31
CA LYS A 86 -0.86 13.24 -13.94
C LYS A 86 -1.43 11.82 -14.03
N ALA A 87 -2.13 11.38 -12.99
CA ALA A 87 -2.79 10.08 -12.93
C ALA A 87 -3.89 9.96 -13.99
N GLU A 88 -4.71 11.00 -14.16
CA GLU A 88 -5.74 11.06 -15.21
C GLU A 88 -5.14 11.02 -16.63
N GLN A 89 -4.04 11.73 -16.86
CA GLN A 89 -3.37 11.76 -18.17
C GLN A 89 -2.64 10.45 -18.51
N SER A 90 -2.07 9.77 -17.51
CA SER A 90 -1.37 8.50 -17.67
C SER A 90 -2.31 7.32 -17.93
N GLY A 91 -3.60 7.47 -17.62
CA GLY A 91 -4.64 6.47 -17.85
C GLY A 91 -5.08 6.29 -19.32
N GLY A 92 -4.33 6.84 -20.29
CA GLY A 92 -4.43 6.77 -21.75
C GLY A 92 -5.61 6.01 -22.40
N LEU A 93 -6.09 6.50 -23.56
CA LEU A 93 -7.15 5.90 -24.42
C LEU A 93 -7.04 4.36 -24.68
N PHE A 94 -5.89 3.74 -24.40
CA PHE A 94 -5.58 2.32 -24.62
C PHE A 94 -5.26 1.53 -23.35
N THR A 95 -5.23 2.14 -22.16
CA THR A 95 -4.86 1.47 -20.90
C THR A 95 -6.05 1.39 -19.95
N ASN A 96 -6.73 0.23 -19.93
CA ASN A 96 -7.90 -0.04 -19.07
C ASN A 96 -7.59 -0.15 -17.55
N LYS A 97 -6.40 0.27 -17.10
CA LYS A 97 -5.98 0.14 -15.70
C LYS A 97 -5.74 1.53 -15.13
N SER A 98 -6.62 2.01 -14.26
CA SER A 98 -6.38 3.27 -13.56
C SER A 98 -5.06 3.20 -12.78
N PRO A 99 -4.33 4.28 -12.57
CA PRO A 99 -3.15 4.29 -11.68
C PRO A 99 -3.55 4.07 -10.22
N ILE A 100 -2.60 3.61 -9.41
CA ILE A 100 -2.73 3.53 -7.96
C ILE A 100 -2.12 4.78 -7.32
N LEU A 101 -2.90 5.48 -6.51
CA LEU A 101 -2.42 6.54 -5.62
C LEU A 101 -2.34 5.98 -4.21
N PHE A 102 -1.12 5.80 -3.73
CA PHE A 102 -0.85 5.42 -2.34
C PHE A 102 -0.63 6.66 -1.48
N ILE A 103 -1.32 6.72 -0.35
CA ILE A 103 -1.20 7.81 0.63
C ILE A 103 -0.82 7.19 1.97
N ASP A 104 0.42 7.43 2.40
CA ASP A 104 0.87 7.02 3.72
C ASP A 104 0.38 7.98 4.79
N GLU A 105 0.05 7.45 5.97
CA GLU A 105 -0.45 8.21 7.11
C GLU A 105 -1.69 9.07 6.77
N ILE A 106 -2.65 8.51 6.01
CA ILE A 106 -3.81 9.26 5.47
C ILE A 106 -4.64 9.98 6.55
N HIS A 107 -4.61 9.52 7.80
CA HIS A 107 -5.24 10.21 8.94
C HIS A 107 -4.66 11.60 9.21
N ARG A 108 -3.47 11.94 8.68
CA ARG A 108 -2.88 13.28 8.80
C ARG A 108 -3.43 14.28 7.81
N PHE A 109 -4.16 13.83 6.78
CA PHE A 109 -4.83 14.75 5.87
C PHE A 109 -6.00 15.45 6.56
N SER A 110 -6.00 16.77 6.45
CA SER A 110 -7.17 17.59 6.75
C SER A 110 -8.36 17.19 5.88
N LYS A 111 -9.56 17.53 6.35
CA LYS A 111 -10.81 17.28 5.61
C LYS A 111 -10.76 17.79 4.16
N SER A 112 -10.21 18.97 3.92
CA SER A 112 -10.11 19.54 2.56
C SER A 112 -9.16 18.76 1.64
N GLN A 113 -8.07 18.20 2.18
CA GLN A 113 -7.19 17.29 1.44
C GLN A 113 -7.91 15.98 1.11
N GLN A 114 -8.67 15.41 2.05
CA GLN A 114 -9.46 14.19 1.79
C GLN A 114 -10.58 14.44 0.78
N ASP A 115 -11.31 15.55 0.89
CA ASP A 115 -12.36 15.95 -0.06
C ASP A 115 -11.81 16.11 -1.48
N SER A 116 -10.55 16.56 -1.63
CA SER A 116 -9.91 16.72 -2.93
C SER A 116 -9.68 15.39 -3.68
N LEU A 117 -9.74 14.25 -2.99
CA LEU A 117 -9.59 12.92 -3.56
C LEU A 117 -10.92 12.35 -4.09
N LEU A 118 -12.06 12.80 -3.57
CA LEU A 118 -13.37 12.17 -3.80
C LEU A 118 -13.71 12.06 -5.29
N GLY A 119 -13.58 13.16 -6.03
CA GLY A 119 -13.95 13.19 -7.45
C GLY A 119 -13.12 12.22 -8.30
N ALA A 120 -11.85 12.01 -7.97
CA ALA A 120 -10.98 11.07 -8.69
C ALA A 120 -11.30 9.62 -8.35
N VAL A 121 -11.60 9.33 -7.07
CA VAL A 121 -12.02 8.00 -6.61
C VAL A 121 -13.38 7.61 -7.22
N GLU A 122 -14.35 8.53 -7.26
CA GLU A 122 -15.69 8.29 -7.82
C GLU A 122 -15.69 7.99 -9.31
N LYS A 123 -14.89 8.75 -10.07
CA LYS A 123 -14.76 8.56 -11.51
C LYS A 123 -13.93 7.32 -11.86
N GLY A 124 -13.28 6.71 -10.88
CA GLY A 124 -12.33 5.62 -11.10
C GLY A 124 -11.06 6.06 -11.83
N SER A 125 -10.77 7.37 -11.88
CA SER A 125 -9.53 7.87 -12.50
C SER A 125 -8.29 7.48 -11.70
N ILE A 126 -8.46 7.14 -10.43
CA ILE A 126 -7.45 6.49 -9.59
C ILE A 126 -8.07 5.31 -8.84
N THR A 127 -7.22 4.36 -8.44
CA THR A 127 -7.48 3.52 -7.27
C THR A 127 -6.69 4.08 -6.09
N LEU A 128 -7.40 4.50 -5.04
CA LEU A 128 -6.78 5.00 -3.82
C LEU A 128 -6.39 3.83 -2.91
N ILE A 129 -5.16 3.85 -2.39
CA ILE A 129 -4.74 3.01 -1.27
C ILE A 129 -4.25 3.94 -0.15
N GLY A 130 -5.07 4.15 0.88
CA GLY A 130 -4.68 4.89 2.08
C GLY A 130 -4.08 3.95 3.12
N ALA A 131 -3.02 4.35 3.81
CA ALA A 131 -2.46 3.62 4.95
C ALA A 131 -2.60 4.44 6.23
N THR A 132 -2.97 3.77 7.33
CA THR A 132 -3.10 4.42 8.64
C THR A 132 -2.79 3.46 9.79
N THR A 133 -2.23 4.00 10.87
CA THR A 133 -2.14 3.34 12.17
C THR A 133 -3.38 3.60 13.03
N GLU A 134 -4.00 4.76 12.84
CA GLU A 134 -5.21 5.19 13.54
C GLU A 134 -6.46 4.53 12.96
N ASN A 135 -7.49 4.39 13.81
CA ASN A 135 -8.75 3.81 13.41
C ASN A 135 -9.40 4.67 12.30
N PRO A 136 -9.62 4.09 11.11
CA PRO A 136 -10.04 4.86 9.95
C PRO A 136 -11.43 5.50 10.13
N SER A 137 -12.31 4.91 10.93
CA SER A 137 -13.67 5.42 11.16
C SER A 137 -13.73 6.77 11.89
N PHE A 138 -12.64 7.20 12.53
CA PHE A 138 -12.55 8.50 13.20
C PHE A 138 -11.80 9.53 12.36
N GLU A 139 -10.75 9.11 11.65
CA GLU A 139 -9.79 10.02 11.00
C GLU A 139 -10.02 10.19 9.49
N VAL A 140 -10.71 9.24 8.85
CA VAL A 140 -11.04 9.32 7.42
C VAL A 140 -12.49 9.74 7.28
N ILE A 141 -12.75 10.71 6.41
CA ILE A 141 -14.11 11.22 6.19
C ILE A 141 -15.03 10.12 5.65
N ASN A 142 -16.28 10.11 6.11
CA ASN A 142 -17.27 9.11 5.73
C ASN A 142 -17.47 9.01 4.20
N ALA A 143 -17.37 10.13 3.48
CA ALA A 143 -17.49 10.15 2.03
C ALA A 143 -16.38 9.35 1.32
N LEU A 144 -15.17 9.36 1.87
CA LEU A 144 -14.05 8.61 1.31
C LEU A 144 -14.10 7.15 1.75
N LEU A 145 -14.40 6.90 3.02
CA LEU A 145 -14.58 5.55 3.56
C LEU A 145 -15.67 4.76 2.86
N SER A 146 -16.81 5.39 2.52
CA SER A 146 -17.89 4.69 1.83
C SER A 146 -17.52 4.20 0.42
N ARG A 147 -16.41 4.68 -0.13
CA ARG A 147 -15.86 4.30 -1.44
C ARG A 147 -14.61 3.42 -1.34
N CYS A 148 -14.19 3.07 -0.12
CA CYS A 148 -12.99 2.28 0.15
C CYS A 148 -13.32 1.02 0.94
N GLN A 149 -12.70 -0.10 0.58
CA GLN A 149 -12.71 -1.29 1.44
C GLN A 149 -11.66 -1.14 2.54
N VAL A 150 -11.99 -1.51 3.78
CA VAL A 150 -11.05 -1.43 4.90
C VAL A 150 -10.45 -2.81 5.15
N TYR A 151 -9.12 -2.89 5.13
CA TYR A 151 -8.36 -4.11 5.40
C TYR A 151 -7.48 -3.92 6.63
N ILE A 152 -7.60 -4.86 7.57
CA ILE A 152 -6.82 -4.86 8.80
C ILE A 152 -5.55 -5.67 8.60
N LEU A 153 -4.40 -5.05 8.85
CA LEU A 153 -3.10 -5.70 8.88
C LEU A 153 -2.72 -6.03 10.33
N ASN A 154 -2.46 -7.31 10.57
CA ASN A 154 -2.16 -7.82 11.90
C ASN A 154 -0.68 -7.59 12.25
N PRO A 155 -0.34 -7.42 13.54
CA PRO A 155 1.05 -7.48 13.99
C PRO A 155 1.73 -8.79 13.56
N LEU A 156 3.03 -8.71 13.28
CA LEU A 156 3.83 -9.91 13.04
C LEU A 156 4.05 -10.66 14.35
N ASP A 157 3.88 -11.99 14.33
CA ASP A 157 4.16 -12.85 15.47
C ASP A 157 5.63 -13.27 15.50
N GLN A 158 6.02 -14.01 16.55
CA GLN A 158 7.41 -14.46 16.68
C GLN A 158 7.87 -15.37 15.54
N ASN A 159 7.00 -16.19 14.96
CA ASN A 159 7.35 -17.09 13.87
C ASN A 159 7.58 -16.30 12.58
N HIS A 160 6.74 -15.29 12.31
CA HIS A 160 6.94 -14.34 11.21
C HIS A 160 8.27 -13.61 11.33
N LEU A 161 8.62 -13.11 12.53
CA LEU A 161 9.88 -12.43 12.77
C LEU A 161 11.09 -13.36 12.58
N LYS A 162 11.03 -14.59 13.12
CA LYS A 162 12.09 -15.59 12.91
C LYS A 162 12.29 -15.89 11.43
N ASN A 163 11.20 -16.10 10.68
CA ASN A 163 11.26 -16.33 9.24
C ASN A 163 11.93 -15.16 8.50
N LEU A 164 11.51 -13.91 8.80
CA LEU A 164 12.12 -12.72 8.19
C LEU A 164 13.62 -12.60 8.50
N LEU A 165 14.03 -12.89 9.74
CA LEU A 165 15.45 -12.90 10.12
C LEU A 165 16.23 -13.98 9.38
N SER A 166 15.72 -15.21 9.33
CA SER A 166 16.34 -16.31 8.57
C SER A 166 16.46 -15.97 7.09
N LYS A 167 15.42 -15.40 6.48
CA LYS A 167 15.48 -14.91 5.09
C LYS A 167 16.57 -13.84 4.92
N ALA A 168 16.66 -12.88 5.85
CA ALA A 168 17.67 -11.82 5.78
C ALA A 168 19.10 -12.37 5.86
N LEU A 169 19.36 -13.34 6.73
CA LEU A 169 20.69 -13.97 6.86
C LEU A 169 21.13 -14.68 5.57
N VAL A 170 20.19 -15.27 4.83
CA VAL A 170 20.48 -16.05 3.62
C VAL A 170 20.50 -15.18 2.36
N GLN A 171 19.57 -14.22 2.25
CA GLN A 171 19.30 -13.52 0.99
C GLN A 171 19.88 -12.10 0.94
N ASP A 172 20.14 -11.45 2.08
CA ASP A 172 20.67 -10.09 2.07
C ASP A 172 22.14 -10.09 1.59
N ASP A 173 22.44 -9.27 0.60
CA ASP A 173 23.77 -9.20 0.00
C ASP A 173 24.88 -8.83 0.98
N GLN A 174 24.55 -8.13 2.07
CA GLN A 174 25.51 -7.73 3.09
C GLN A 174 25.59 -8.75 4.23
N LEU A 175 24.46 -9.28 4.71
CA LEU A 175 24.45 -10.22 5.83
C LEU A 175 24.94 -11.61 5.44
N LYS A 176 24.67 -12.09 4.22
CA LYS A 176 25.12 -13.41 3.77
C LYS A 176 26.64 -13.59 3.81
N ASN A 177 27.37 -12.47 3.72
CA ASN A 177 28.83 -12.43 3.73
C ASN A 177 29.41 -12.21 5.14
N LYS A 178 28.57 -12.08 6.17
CA LYS A 178 29.00 -11.95 7.56
C LYS A 178 28.89 -13.30 8.26
N LYS A 179 29.93 -13.69 8.99
CA LYS A 179 29.83 -14.76 9.98
C LYS A 179 29.05 -14.22 11.17
N ILE A 180 27.82 -14.69 11.32
CA ILE A 180 26.93 -14.34 12.43
C ILE A 180 26.83 -15.62 13.25
N GLU A 181 27.42 -15.60 14.45
CA GLU A 181 27.33 -16.66 15.46
C GLU A 181 26.01 -16.58 16.23
#